data_AF-A0A699SV85-F1
#
_entry.id   AF-A0A699SV85-F1
#
_cell.length_a   1.000
_cell.length_b   1.000
_cell.length_c   1.000
_cell.angle_alpha   90.00
_cell.angle_beta   90.00
_cell.angle_gamma   90.00
#
_symmetry.space_group_name_H-M   'P 1'
#
loop_
_entity.id
_entity.type
_entity.pdbx_description
1 polymer ?
#
loop_
_entity_poly.entity_id
_entity_poly.type
_entity_poly.pdbx_seq_one_letter_code
_entity_poly.pdbx_strand_id
1 'polypeptide(L)' 'MASEQRSPGPTLNEMTPRTINSGLVHTTSPSTSYVPPLRTDWDLLFQPMFDELLNPPPSVVNQAAEAIAPIVE' A
#
# COMPACT_ATOMS: atom_id res chain seq x y z
N MET A 1 -29.39 -28.40 -43.24
CA MET A 1 -28.20 -27.59 -42.90
C MET A 1 -28.68 -26.16 -42.71
N ALA A 2 -28.76 -25.68 -41.46
CA ALA A 2 -29.30 -24.37 -41.12
C ALA A 2 -28.14 -23.37 -41.01
N SER A 3 -28.17 -22.28 -41.78
CA SER A 3 -27.24 -21.17 -41.61
C SER A 3 -27.77 -20.27 -40.49
N GLU A 4 -27.09 -20.27 -39.36
CA GLU A 4 -27.39 -19.39 -38.23
C GLU A 4 -27.21 -17.93 -38.68
N GLN A 5 -28.32 -17.19 -38.66
CA GLN A 5 -28.34 -15.74 -38.87
C GLN A 5 -27.61 -15.07 -37.71
N ARG A 6 -26.33 -14.74 -37.88
CA ARG A 6 -25.62 -13.86 -36.96
C ARG A 6 -26.13 -12.43 -37.16
N SER A 7 -27.08 -12.02 -36.32
CA SER A 7 -27.43 -10.62 -36.16
C SER A 7 -26.19 -9.84 -35.69
N PRO A 8 -25.75 -8.79 -36.41
CA PRO A 8 -24.67 -7.93 -35.94
C PRO A 8 -25.17 -7.17 -34.69
N GLY A 9 -24.51 -7.41 -33.55
CA GLY A 9 -24.78 -6.66 -32.32
C GLY A 9 -24.58 -5.15 -32.50
N PRO A 10 -25.07 -4.32 -31.57
CA PRO A 10 -25.09 -2.87 -31.74
C PRO A 10 -23.67 -2.35 -31.97
N THR A 11 -23.49 -1.68 -33.12
CA THR A 11 -22.27 -1.01 -33.53
C THR A 11 -21.78 -0.14 -32.38
N LEU A 12 -20.56 -0.39 -31.90
CA LEU A 12 -19.87 0.51 -30.98
C LEU A 12 -19.66 1.81 -31.75
N ASN A 13 -20.57 2.76 -31.51
CA ASN A 13 -20.53 4.07 -32.14
C ASN A 13 -19.13 4.62 -31.97
N GLU A 14 -18.50 4.94 -33.09
CA GLU A 14 -17.17 5.54 -33.16
C GLU A 14 -17.14 6.71 -32.20
N MET A 15 -16.56 6.48 -31.02
CA MET A 15 -16.49 7.46 -29.96
C MET A 15 -15.32 8.36 -30.32
N THR A 16 -15.53 9.21 -31.33
CA THR A 16 -14.54 10.18 -31.79
C THR A 16 -13.98 10.85 -30.55
N PRO A 17 -12.69 10.69 -30.24
CA PRO A 17 -12.10 11.35 -29.10
C PRO A 17 -12.15 12.85 -29.39
N ARG A 18 -13.17 13.53 -28.86
CA ARG A 18 -13.15 14.99 -28.80
C ARG A 18 -12.07 15.32 -27.79
N THR A 19 -10.88 15.61 -28.30
CA THR A 19 -9.76 16.10 -27.50
C THR A 19 -10.22 17.36 -26.78
N ILE A 20 -10.59 17.20 -25.51
CA ILE A 20 -10.79 18.31 -24.59
C ILE A 20 -9.40 18.85 -24.30
N ASN A 21 -8.92 19.74 -25.16
CA ASN A 21 -7.84 20.67 -24.82
C ASN A 21 -8.40 21.69 -23.82
N SER A 22 -8.85 21.22 -22.66
CA SER A 22 -8.95 22.08 -21.49
C SER A 22 -7.52 22.51 -21.19
N GLY A 23 -7.25 23.81 -21.10
CA GLY A 23 -5.93 24.42 -20.87
C GLY A 23 -5.29 24.06 -19.53
N LEU A 24 -5.25 22.78 -19.21
CA LEU A 24 -4.49 22.18 -18.14
C LEU A 24 -3.05 22.20 -18.62
N VAL A 25 -2.31 23.20 -18.15
CA VAL A 25 -0.86 23.19 -18.21
C VAL A 25 -0.42 21.86 -17.62
N HIS A 26 0.18 21.01 -18.46
CA HIS A 26 0.80 19.78 -17.98
C HIS A 26 1.94 20.21 -17.07
N THR A 27 1.72 20.17 -15.75
CA THR A 27 2.82 20.13 -14.82
C THR A 27 3.47 18.77 -15.06
N THR A 28 4.50 18.74 -15.89
CA THR A 28 5.42 17.62 -15.97
C THR A 28 6.08 17.52 -14.61
N SER A 29 5.45 16.77 -13.71
CA SER A 29 6.11 16.33 -12.50
C SER A 29 7.39 15.63 -12.93
N PRO A 30 8.56 16.01 -12.38
CA PRO A 30 9.78 15.31 -12.71
C PRO A 30 9.54 13.83 -12.44
N SER A 31 9.67 13.02 -13.49
CA SER A 31 9.70 11.56 -13.35
C SER A 31 11.02 11.23 -12.68
N THR A 32 11.10 11.45 -11.36
CA THR A 32 12.25 11.01 -10.57
C THR A 32 12.28 9.51 -10.71
N SER A 33 13.32 8.98 -11.34
CA SER A 33 13.51 7.54 -11.42
C SER A 33 13.56 7.00 -9.99
N TYR A 34 12.64 6.10 -9.64
CA TYR A 34 12.66 5.44 -8.35
C TYR A 34 13.87 4.50 -8.33
N VAL A 35 14.92 4.91 -7.63
CA VAL A 35 16.05 4.05 -7.32
C VAL A 35 15.69 3.33 -6.02
N PRO A 36 15.49 2.01 -6.03
CA PRO A 36 15.25 1.27 -4.80
C PRO A 36 16.46 1.47 -3.86
N PRO A 37 16.22 1.72 -2.56
CA PRO A 37 17.30 1.77 -1.59
C PRO A 37 18.10 0.46 -1.61
N LEU A 38 19.40 0.54 -1.32
CA LEU A 38 20.19 -0.67 -1.19
C LEU A 38 19.68 -1.49 0.00
N ARG A 39 19.89 -2.82 0.00
CA ARG A 39 19.53 -3.71 1.11
C ARG A 39 20.01 -3.16 2.46
N THR A 40 21.22 -2.60 2.52
CA THR A 40 21.77 -1.96 3.72
C THR A 40 20.98 -0.71 4.15
N ASP A 41 20.46 0.07 3.19
CA ASP A 41 19.62 1.23 3.47
C ASP A 41 18.25 0.78 4.01
N TRP A 42 17.68 -0.28 3.45
CA TRP A 42 16.46 -0.91 3.99
C TRP A 42 16.70 -1.47 5.40
N ASP A 43 17.80 -2.18 5.62
CA ASP A 43 18.15 -2.69 6.94
C ASP A 43 18.23 -1.50 7.92
N LEU A 44 18.92 -0.41 7.60
CA LEU A 44 18.99 0.77 8.48
C LEU A 44 17.64 1.44 8.73
N LEU A 45 16.78 1.55 7.71
CA LEU A 45 15.48 2.21 7.83
C LEU A 45 14.47 1.40 8.65
N PHE A 46 14.56 0.07 8.62
CA PHE A 46 13.57 -0.81 9.23
C PHE A 46 14.07 -1.56 10.46
N GLN A 47 15.39 -1.67 10.66
CA GLN A 47 15.98 -2.37 11.80
C GLN A 47 15.46 -1.87 13.15
N PRO A 48 15.35 -0.55 13.42
CA PRO A 48 14.79 -0.09 14.70
C PRO A 48 13.36 -0.55 14.95
N MET A 49 12.52 -0.59 13.90
CA MET A 49 11.14 -1.06 14.01
C MET A 49 11.06 -2.55 14.33
N PHE A 50 11.96 -3.36 13.77
CA PHE A 50 12.02 -4.78 14.05
C PHE A 50 12.70 -5.10 15.37
N ASP A 51 13.74 -4.36 15.74
CA ASP A 51 14.46 -4.52 17.00
C ASP A 51 13.55 -4.23 18.19
N GLU A 52 12.69 -3.22 18.10
CA GLU A 52 11.68 -2.93 19.12
C GLU A 52 10.61 -4.03 19.21
N LEU A 53 10.26 -4.67 18.09
CA LEU A 53 9.29 -5.78 18.07
C LEU A 53 9.88 -7.10 18.61
N LEU A 54 11.12 -7.40 18.26
CA LEU A 54 11.81 -8.64 18.63
C LEU A 54 12.42 -8.57 20.04
N ASN A 55 12.86 -7.38 20.43
CA ASN A 55 13.47 -7.10 21.73
C ASN A 55 12.79 -5.88 22.35
N PRO A 56 11.50 -6.00 22.73
CA PRO A 56 10.82 -4.88 23.35
C PRO A 56 11.59 -4.48 24.61
N PRO A 57 11.84 -3.17 24.82
CA PRO A 57 12.41 -2.73 26.08
C PRO A 57 11.53 -3.24 27.21
N PRO A 58 12.10 -3.62 28.37
CA PRO A 58 11.30 -4.01 29.52
C PRO A 58 10.35 -2.85 29.81
N SER A 59 9.05 -3.10 29.60
CA SER A 59 8.00 -2.10 29.73
C SER A 59 8.17 -1.38 31.07
N VAL A 60 8.61 -0.11 31.02
CA VAL A 60 8.64 0.75 32.20
C VAL A 60 7.18 1.08 32.50
N VAL A 61 6.56 0.24 33.34
CA VAL A 61 5.18 0.18 33.87
C VAL A 61 4.75 -1.30 33.72
N ASN A 62 4.69 -2.11 34.78
CA ASN A 62 4.01 -1.91 36.06
C ASN A 62 4.79 -2.53 37.24
N GLN A 63 5.52 -1.73 38.02
CA GLN A 63 5.72 -2.04 39.45
C GLN A 63 4.42 -1.71 40.19
N ALA A 64 3.36 -2.49 39.96
CA ALA A 64 2.09 -2.35 40.68
C ALA A 64 1.24 -3.64 40.60
N ALA A 65 1.86 -4.82 40.58
CA ALA A 65 1.15 -6.10 40.74
C ALA A 65 1.88 -7.08 41.68
N GLU A 66 2.83 -6.61 42.49
CA GLU A 66 3.45 -7.40 43.56
C GLU A 66 2.70 -7.15 44.88
N ALA A 67 1.42 -7.53 44.94
CA ALA A 67 0.68 -7.64 46.20
C ALA A 67 -0.58 -8.51 46.04
N ILE A 68 -0.51 -9.63 45.32
CA ILE A 68 -1.52 -10.68 45.48
C ILE A 68 -0.85 -11.79 46.27
N ALA A 69 -0.96 -11.69 47.60
CA ALA A 69 -0.60 -12.76 48.51
C ALA A 69 -1.43 -14.02 48.18
N PRO A 70 -0.87 -15.23 48.28
CA PRO A 70 -1.66 -16.44 48.15
C PRO A 70 -2.63 -16.51 49.33
N ILE A 71 -3.92 -16.47 49.05
CA ILE A 71 -4.95 -16.72 50.06
C ILE A 71 -4.84 -18.20 50.43
N VAL A 72 -4.28 -18.48 51.60
CA VAL A 72 -4.42 -19.75 52.30
C VAL A 72 -5.67 -19.66 53.15
N GLU A 73 -6.71 -20.42 52.79
CA GLU A 73 -7.55 -21.22 53.70
C GLU A 73 -8.31 -22.29 52.90
#